data_AF-R8NAS1-F1
#
_entry.id   AF-R8NAS1-F1
#
_cell.length_a   1.000
_cell.length_b   1.000
_cell.length_c   1.000
_cell.angle_alpha   90.00
_cell.angle_beta   90.00
_cell.angle_gamma   90.00
#
_symmetry.space_group_name_H-M   'P 1'
#
loop_
_entity.id
_entity.type
_entity.pdbx_description
1 polymer ?
#
loop_
_entity_poly.entity_id
_entity_poly.type
_entity_poly.pdbx_seq_one_letter_code
_entity_poly.pdbx_strand_id
1 'polypeptide(L)'
;MKDTYELINHLIEADVDYIHALLVSALTSKPVDSEDEKTYLELIIEHVNGRMPLMAAGSIVILDDTALALENGVSLLTIGHALIMNPAGIEKAQSGNEARIERQLRSRK
;
A
#
# COMPACT_ATOMS: atom_id res chain seq x y z
N MET A 1 10.02 6.90 -13.40
CA MET A 1 8.66 6.42 -13.73
C MET A 1 8.49 5.90 -15.15
N LYS A 2 9.16 6.47 -16.17
CA LYS A 2 8.98 6.06 -17.58
C LYS A 2 8.95 4.54 -17.80
N ASP A 3 9.97 3.82 -17.37
CA ASP A 3 10.06 2.36 -17.58
C ASP A 3 8.97 1.60 -16.80
N THR A 4 8.61 2.08 -15.61
CA THR A 4 7.51 1.53 -14.81
C THR A 4 6.16 1.69 -15.52
N TYR A 5 5.92 2.82 -16.18
CA TYR A 5 4.68 3.07 -16.93
C TYR A 5 4.55 2.17 -18.16
N GLU A 6 5.65 1.97 -18.90
CA GLU A 6 5.68 1.01 -20.01
C GLU A 6 5.40 -0.41 -19.53
N LEU A 7 6.01 -0.84 -18.42
CA LEU A 7 5.72 -2.14 -17.82
C LEU A 7 4.24 -2.27 -17.41
N ILE A 8 3.66 -1.26 -16.75
CA ILE A 8 2.25 -1.27 -16.35
C ILE A 8 1.34 -1.40 -17.58
N ASN A 9 1.63 -0.69 -18.67
CA ASN A 9 0.85 -0.78 -19.90
C ASN A 9 0.86 -2.22 -20.45
N HIS A 10 2.03 -2.85 -20.53
CA HIS A 10 2.13 -4.24 -20.99
C HIS A 10 1.44 -5.23 -20.05
N LEU A 11 1.47 -5.01 -18.73
CA LEU A 11 0.74 -5.86 -17.78
C LEU A 11 -0.78 -5.72 -17.95
N ILE A 12 -1.28 -4.52 -18.23
CA ILE A 12 -2.70 -4.28 -18.56
C ILE A 12 -3.07 -4.98 -19.87
N GLU A 13 -2.24 -4.86 -20.91
CA GLU A 13 -2.45 -5.54 -22.19
C GLU A 13 -2.44 -7.06 -22.07
N ALA A 14 -1.63 -7.58 -21.14
CA ALA A 14 -1.54 -9.01 -20.84
C ALA A 14 -2.72 -9.54 -20.00
N ASP A 15 -3.66 -8.68 -19.57
CA ASP A 15 -4.86 -9.04 -18.81
C ASP A 15 -4.55 -9.81 -17.52
N VAL A 16 -3.54 -9.36 -16.77
CA VAL A 16 -3.23 -9.95 -15.46
C VAL A 16 -4.27 -9.53 -14.42
N ASP A 17 -4.50 -10.38 -13.42
CA ASP A 17 -5.59 -10.16 -12.46
C ASP A 17 -5.38 -8.92 -11.56
N TYR A 18 -4.12 -8.58 -11.25
CA TYR A 18 -3.76 -7.42 -10.44
C TYR A 18 -2.28 -7.05 -10.54
N ILE A 19 -1.94 -5.83 -10.13
CA ILE A 19 -0.56 -5.39 -9.87
C ILE A 19 -0.32 -5.33 -8.37
N HIS A 20 0.79 -5.90 -7.91
CA HIS A 20 1.28 -5.72 -6.53
C HIS A 20 2.46 -4.74 -6.51
N ALA A 21 2.21 -3.50 -6.12
CA ALA A 21 3.24 -2.47 -6.02
C ALA A 21 3.90 -2.51 -4.63
N LEU A 22 5.09 -3.11 -4.55
CA LEU A 22 5.92 -3.09 -3.34
C LEU A 22 6.85 -1.87 -3.35
N LEU A 23 6.61 -0.98 -2.40
CA LEU A 23 7.38 0.24 -2.20
C LEU A 23 8.09 0.22 -0.83
N VAL A 24 9.12 1.04 -0.65
CA VAL A 24 9.79 1.21 0.65
C VAL A 24 8.81 1.77 1.68
N SER A 25 8.10 2.82 1.30
CA SER A 25 6.99 3.41 2.04
C SER A 25 5.93 3.83 1.04
N ALA A 26 4.76 3.19 1.09
CA ALA A 26 3.70 3.40 0.12
C ALA A 26 3.17 4.84 0.15
N LEU A 27 3.09 5.46 1.35
CA LEU A 27 2.49 6.77 1.56
C LEU A 27 3.46 7.95 1.54
N THR A 28 4.77 7.70 1.57
CA THR A 28 5.76 8.79 1.71
C THR A 28 6.93 8.71 0.73
N SER A 29 7.13 7.58 0.05
CA SER A 29 8.24 7.45 -0.89
C SER A 29 7.94 8.20 -2.19
N LYS A 30 8.83 9.13 -2.56
CA LYS A 30 8.71 9.98 -3.76
C LYS A 30 9.86 9.73 -4.74
N PRO A 31 9.66 9.94 -6.05
CA PRO A 31 10.77 9.99 -7.00
C PRO A 31 11.76 11.09 -6.65
N VAL A 32 13.06 10.80 -6.79
CA VAL A 32 14.16 11.73 -6.45
C VAL A 32 14.05 13.03 -7.24
N ASP A 33 13.61 12.94 -8.51
CA ASP A 33 13.51 14.07 -9.44
C ASP A 33 12.06 14.55 -9.63
N SER A 34 11.16 14.29 -8.68
CA SER A 34 9.75 14.68 -8.80
C SER A 34 9.55 16.17 -8.54
N GLU A 35 9.05 16.91 -9.52
CA GLU A 35 8.63 18.31 -9.35
C GLU A 35 7.28 18.44 -8.61
N ASP A 36 6.39 17.46 -8.79
CA ASP A 36 4.98 17.56 -8.36
C ASP A 36 4.71 17.07 -6.92
N GLU A 37 5.75 16.85 -6.10
CA GLU A 37 5.64 16.35 -4.71
C GLU A 37 4.86 15.02 -4.54
N LYS A 38 4.49 14.34 -5.63
CA LYS A 38 3.74 13.07 -5.61
C LYS A 38 4.61 11.89 -5.19
N THR A 39 3.99 10.97 -4.47
CA THR A 39 4.55 9.67 -4.12
C THR A 39 4.57 8.74 -5.33
N TYR A 40 5.42 7.71 -5.27
CA TYR A 40 5.39 6.63 -6.27
C TYR A 40 4.02 5.98 -6.37
N LEU A 41 3.31 5.82 -5.24
CA LEU A 41 2.00 5.20 -5.22
C LEU A 41 0.98 6.04 -5.98
N GLU A 42 0.91 7.35 -5.72
CA GLU A 42 0.00 8.27 -6.44
C GLU A 42 0.27 8.25 -7.95
N LEU A 43 1.54 8.28 -8.35
CA LEU A 43 1.93 8.21 -9.75
C LEU A 43 1.52 6.87 -10.40
N ILE A 44 1.63 5.76 -9.68
CA ILE A 44 1.19 4.44 -10.17
C ILE A 44 -0.33 4.37 -10.26
N ILE A 45 -1.06 4.88 -9.26
CA ILE A 45 -2.52 4.94 -9.24
C ILE A 45 -3.03 5.75 -10.44
N GLU A 46 -2.50 6.96 -10.63
CA GLU A 46 -2.87 7.83 -11.74
C GLU A 46 -2.60 7.18 -13.08
N HIS A 47 -1.46 6.48 -13.21
CA HIS A 47 -1.16 5.76 -14.44
C HIS A 47 -2.10 4.57 -14.63
N VAL A 48 -2.30 3.70 -13.63
CA VAL A 48 -3.22 2.55 -13.73
C VAL A 48 -4.65 3.00 -14.05
N ASN A 49 -5.10 4.10 -13.46
CA ASN A 49 -6.39 4.76 -13.74
C ASN A 49 -7.59 3.79 -13.72
N GLY A 50 -7.63 2.89 -12.75
CA GLY A 50 -8.70 1.90 -12.60
C GLY A 50 -8.78 0.83 -13.70
N ARG A 51 -7.82 0.75 -14.62
CA ARG A 51 -7.80 -0.24 -15.71
C ARG A 51 -7.55 -1.66 -15.22
N MET A 52 -6.98 -1.81 -14.03
CA MET A 52 -6.70 -3.09 -13.38
C MET A 52 -6.67 -2.90 -11.84
N PRO A 53 -7.02 -3.92 -11.04
CA PRO A 53 -6.83 -3.88 -9.60
C PRO A 53 -5.37 -3.63 -9.20
N LEU A 54 -5.18 -2.68 -8.28
CA LEU A 54 -3.87 -2.35 -7.73
C LEU A 54 -3.84 -2.72 -6.25
N MET A 55 -2.84 -3.51 -5.86
CA MET A 55 -2.50 -3.77 -4.46
C MET A 55 -1.26 -2.96 -4.08
N ALA A 56 -1.34 -2.19 -2.99
CA ALA A 56 -0.21 -1.42 -2.48
C ALA A 56 0.42 -2.08 -1.26
N ALA A 57 1.74 -2.09 -1.21
CA ALA A 57 2.54 -2.57 -0.10
C ALA A 57 3.70 -1.61 0.19
N GLY A 58 4.09 -1.51 1.46
CA GLY A 58 5.25 -0.72 1.87
C GLY A 58 5.03 0.07 3.14
N SER A 59 5.56 -0.44 4.26
CA SER A 59 5.51 0.19 5.59
C SER A 59 4.12 0.63 6.07
N ILE A 60 3.05 -0.01 5.57
CA ILE A 60 1.66 0.27 5.96
C ILE A 60 1.42 -0.25 7.39
N VAL A 61 0.97 0.63 8.28
CA VAL A 61 0.57 0.30 9.66
C VAL A 61 -0.94 0.45 9.81
N ILE A 62 -1.56 -0.45 10.57
CA ILE A 62 -3.01 -0.44 10.80
C ILE A 62 -3.37 0.81 11.62
N LEU A 63 -4.05 1.78 10.97
CA LEU A 63 -5.15 2.63 11.49
C LEU A 63 -5.37 3.87 10.60
N ASP A 64 -4.35 4.71 10.46
CA ASP A 64 -4.45 5.94 9.66
C ASP A 64 -4.11 5.69 8.18
N ASP A 65 -3.18 4.75 7.92
CA ASP A 65 -2.68 4.46 6.58
C ASP A 65 -3.71 3.74 5.69
N THR A 66 -4.65 3.01 6.30
CA THR A 66 -5.60 2.15 5.56
C THR A 66 -6.72 2.93 4.90
N ALA A 67 -7.23 3.99 5.53
CA ALA A 67 -8.24 4.87 4.93
C ALA A 67 -7.63 5.70 3.80
N LEU A 68 -6.44 6.27 4.04
CA LEU A 68 -5.73 7.09 3.07
C LEU A 68 -5.42 6.35 1.78
N ALA A 69 -4.93 5.11 1.84
CA ALA A 69 -4.55 4.39 0.63
C ALA A 69 -5.78 3.88 -0.17
N LEU A 70 -6.90 3.55 0.49
CA LEU A 70 -8.13 3.12 -0.20
C LEU A 70 -8.85 4.29 -0.86
N GLU A 71 -8.91 5.46 -0.22
CA GLU A 71 -9.51 6.67 -0.80
C GLU A 71 -8.77 7.14 -2.07
N ASN A 72 -7.48 6.83 -2.18
CA ASN A 72 -6.66 7.20 -3.32
C ASN A 72 -6.77 6.25 -4.53
N GLY A 73 -7.58 5.18 -4.49
CA GLY A 73 -7.82 4.32 -5.66
C GLY A 73 -7.04 3.01 -5.70
N VAL A 74 -6.45 2.61 -4.57
CA VAL A 74 -5.91 1.26 -4.40
C VAL A 74 -7.06 0.28 -4.12
N SER A 75 -7.02 -0.90 -4.73
CA SER A 75 -8.05 -1.93 -4.53
C SER A 75 -7.84 -2.72 -3.24
N LEU A 76 -6.60 -3.06 -2.89
CA LEU A 76 -6.26 -3.73 -1.63
C LEU A 76 -4.93 -3.25 -1.03
N LEU A 77 -4.81 -3.36 0.29
CA LEU A 77 -3.58 -3.07 1.01
C LEU A 77 -2.93 -4.35 1.52
N THR A 78 -1.61 -4.42 1.37
CA THR A 78 -0.81 -5.53 1.86
C THR A 78 -0.09 -5.12 3.14
N ILE A 79 -0.31 -5.89 4.19
CA ILE A 79 0.30 -5.70 5.51
C ILE A 79 1.19 -6.90 5.85
N GLY A 80 2.49 -6.65 6.03
CA GLY A 80 3.46 -7.68 6.41
C GLY A 80 3.83 -7.58 7.89
N HIS A 81 4.71 -6.62 8.22
CA HIS A 81 5.21 -6.44 9.59
C HIS A 81 4.09 -6.19 10.62
N ALA A 82 3.01 -5.51 10.25
CA ALA A 82 1.88 -5.28 11.15
C ALA A 82 1.23 -6.59 11.62
N LEU A 83 1.10 -7.59 10.75
CA LEU A 83 0.59 -8.92 11.11
C LEU A 83 1.54 -9.68 12.05
N ILE A 84 2.85 -9.54 11.86
CA ILE A 84 3.86 -10.14 12.74
C ILE A 84 3.79 -9.53 14.14
N MET A 85 3.64 -8.20 14.23
CA MET A 85 3.57 -7.48 15.50
C MET A 85 2.30 -7.79 16.29
N ASN A 86 1.17 -7.94 15.60
CA ASN A 86 -0.11 -8.23 16.22
C ASN A 86 -1.01 -9.01 15.25
N PRO A 87 -0.98 -10.34 15.30
CA PRO A 87 -1.78 -11.18 14.40
C PRO A 87 -3.27 -10.90 14.49
N ALA A 88 -3.77 -10.55 15.68
CA ALA A 88 -5.19 -10.20 15.92
C ALA A 88 -5.50 -8.71 15.62
N GLY A 89 -4.58 -8.00 14.96
CA GLY A 89 -4.69 -6.56 14.72
C GLY A 89 -5.87 -6.19 13.82
N ILE A 90 -6.16 -7.02 12.82
CA ILE A 90 -7.24 -6.78 11.87
C ILE A 90 -8.60 -6.97 12.53
N GLU A 91 -8.78 -8.02 13.32
CA GLU A 91 -10.00 -8.30 14.07
C GLU A 91 -10.27 -7.20 15.11
N LYS A 92 -9.21 -6.68 15.74
CA LYS A 92 -9.31 -5.54 16.66
C LYS A 92 -9.74 -4.26 15.95
N ALA A 93 -9.22 -3.99 14.75
CA ALA A 93 -9.65 -2.85 13.95
C ALA A 93 -11.12 -3.00 13.52
N GLN A 94 -11.51 -4.17 13.03
CA GLN A 94 -12.91 -4.44 12.62
C GLN A 94 -13.91 -4.33 13.78
N SER A 95 -13.49 -4.59 15.02
CA SER A 95 -14.35 -4.57 16.20
C SER A 95 -14.35 -3.23 16.95
N GLY A 96 -13.73 -2.17 16.42
CA GLY A 96 -13.66 -0.88 17.11
C GLY A 96 -12.76 -0.89 18.35
N ASN A 97 -11.78 -1.80 18.39
CA ASN A 97 -10.83 -1.97 19.48
C ASN A 97 -9.40 -1.56 19.07
N GLU A 98 -9.29 -0.51 18.28
CA GLU A 98 -8.06 0.01 17.69
C GLU A 98 -6.98 0.31 18.74
N ALA A 99 -7.40 0.79 19.92
CA ALA A 99 -6.52 1.07 21.06
C ALA A 99 -5.73 -0.15 21.55
N ARG A 100 -6.17 -1.37 21.23
CA ARG A 100 -5.53 -2.63 21.63
C ARG A 100 -4.59 -3.20 20.57
N ILE A 101 -4.33 -2.44 19.50
CA ILE A 101 -3.42 -2.85 18.44
C ILE A 101 -1.97 -2.58 18.85
N GLU A 102 -1.20 -3.65 19.04
CA GLU A 102 0.22 -3.55 19.33
C GLU A 102 1.01 -3.20 18.06
N ARG A 103 1.93 -2.24 18.18
CA ARG A 103 2.75 -1.72 17.06
C ARG A 103 4.25 -2.00 17.24
N GLN A 104 4.59 -2.85 18.19
CA GLN A 104 5.97 -3.23 18.48
C GLN A 104 6.00 -4.64 19.03
N LEU A 105 7.04 -5.40 18.66
CA LEU A 105 7.28 -6.70 19.27
C LEU A 105 7.75 -6.52 20.71
N ARG A 106 7.05 -7.17 21.64
CA ARG A 106 7.52 -7.29 23.02
C ARG A 106 8.28 -8.60 23.15
N SER A 107 9.56 -8.51 23.47
CA SER A 107 10.31 -9.69 23.93
C SER A 107 9.73 -10.15 25.26
N ARG A 108 9.43 -11.45 25.40
CA ARG A 108 9.35 -12.03 26.74
C ARG A 108 10.75 -12.00 27.34
N LYS A 109 10.88 -11.43 28.53
CA LYS A 109 12.03 -11.64 29.41
C LYS A 109 11.76 -12.84 30.30
#